data_AF-A0A2V2N596-F1
#
_entry.id   AF-A0A2V2N596-F1
#
_cell.length_a   1.000
_cell.length_b   1.000
_cell.length_c   1.000
_cell.angle_alpha   90.00
_cell.angle_beta   90.00
_cell.angle_gamma   90.00
#
_symmetry.space_group_name_H-M   'P 1'
#
loop_
_entity.id
_entity.type
_entity.pdbx_description
1 polymer ?
#
loop_
_entity_poly.entity_id
_entity_poly.type
_entity_poly.pdbx_seq_one_letter_code
_entity_poly.pdbx_strand_id
1 'polypeptide(L)'
;MYPKSRFSAKYNENQITLINYLKEQVHNGRCFLKSKYIAKDVGLSSKEVGTNMAILSEICPEFLIERYSYSNSTTWLVSPGSIQGLQRRMDSPVAIV
;
A
#
# COMPACT_ATOMS: atom_id res chain seq x y z
N MET A 1 -19.82 -10.74 1.05
CA MET A 1 -20.01 -9.32 0.68
C MET A 1 -19.03 -8.51 1.53
N TYR A 2 -17.88 -8.11 0.96
CA TYR A 2 -16.92 -7.31 1.71
C TYR A 2 -17.55 -5.96 2.05
N PRO A 3 -17.53 -5.52 3.31
CA PRO A 3 -18.06 -4.21 3.66
C PRO A 3 -17.27 -3.18 2.86
N LYS A 4 -17.98 -2.38 2.05
CA LYS A 4 -17.41 -1.18 1.39
C LYS A 4 -16.97 -0.24 2.51
N SER A 5 -15.72 -0.43 2.95
CA SER A 5 -15.11 0.33 4.02
C SER A 5 -14.97 1.79 3.59
N ARG A 6 -15.00 2.66 4.60
CA ARG A 6 -15.04 4.14 4.67
C ARG A 6 -13.90 4.87 3.92
N PHE A 7 -13.21 4.22 3.00
CA PHE A 7 -12.07 4.73 2.22
C PHE A 7 -12.47 5.65 1.04
N SER A 8 -13.77 5.73 0.73
CA SER A 8 -14.32 6.40 -0.46
C SER A 8 -13.97 7.90 -0.62
N ALA A 9 -13.52 8.61 0.41
CA ALA A 9 -13.20 10.04 0.29
C ALA A 9 -11.72 10.33 -0.02
N LYS A 10 -10.80 9.37 0.19
CA LYS A 10 -9.35 9.60 0.08
C LYS A 10 -8.70 8.87 -1.11
N TYR A 11 -9.26 7.72 -1.50
CA TYR A 11 -8.69 6.85 -2.53
C TYR A 11 -9.68 6.65 -3.67
N ASN A 12 -9.19 6.61 -4.91
CA ASN A 12 -10.01 6.24 -6.07
C ASN A 12 -10.29 4.72 -6.10
N GLU A 13 -11.16 4.27 -6.99
CA GLU A 13 -11.58 2.86 -7.07
C GLU A 13 -10.40 1.89 -7.29
N ASN A 14 -9.47 2.22 -8.19
CA ASN A 14 -8.30 1.40 -8.47
C ASN A 14 -7.37 1.30 -7.25
N GLN A 15 -7.19 2.40 -6.52
CA GLN A 15 -6.41 2.43 -5.28
C GLN A 15 -7.08 1.62 -4.18
N ILE A 16 -8.40 1.71 -4.03
CA ILE A 16 -9.16 0.89 -3.07
C ILE A 16 -9.01 -0.59 -3.40
N THR A 17 -9.13 -0.96 -4.67
CA THR A 17 -8.93 -2.34 -5.13
C THR A 17 -7.52 -2.84 -4.79
N LEU A 18 -6.48 -2.04 -5.05
CA LEU A 18 -5.11 -2.38 -4.70
C LEU A 18 -4.90 -2.47 -3.19
N ILE A 19 -5.44 -1.54 -2.40
CA ILE A 19 -5.36 -1.58 -0.93
C ILE A 19 -5.94 -2.89 -0.40
N ASN A 20 -7.11 -3.31 -0.88
CA ASN A 20 -7.71 -4.57 -0.46
C ASN A 20 -6.84 -5.77 -0.83
N TYR A 21 -6.30 -5.80 -2.05
CA TYR A 21 -5.35 -6.81 -2.47
C TYR A 21 -4.11 -6.86 -1.57
N LEU A 22 -3.51 -5.70 -1.24
CA LEU A 22 -2.33 -5.64 -0.37
C LEU A 22 -2.64 -6.15 1.05
N LYS A 23 -3.83 -5.88 1.60
CA LYS A 23 -4.25 -6.40 2.92
C LYS A 23 -4.23 -7.92 2.97
N GLU A 24 -4.66 -8.57 1.89
CA GLU A 24 -4.67 -10.03 1.78
C GLU A 24 -3.26 -10.61 1.63
N GLN A 25 -2.38 -9.96 0.85
CA GLN A 25 -1.01 -10.45 0.61
C GLN A 25 -0.08 -10.28 1.81
N VAL A 26 -0.24 -9.19 2.57
CA VAL A 26 0.70 -8.76 3.62
C VAL A 26 0.39 -9.41 4.98
N HIS A 27 -0.63 -10.28 5.06
CA HIS A 27 -1.03 -10.97 6.29
C HIS A 27 0.14 -11.71 6.99
N ASN A 28 1.11 -12.22 6.22
CA ASN A 28 2.25 -12.97 6.74
C ASN A 28 3.53 -12.12 6.89
N GLY A 29 3.43 -10.79 6.81
CA GLY A 29 4.55 -9.87 6.88
C GLY A 29 4.96 -9.31 5.52
N ARG A 30 6.26 -9.06 5.31
CA ARG A 30 6.76 -8.43 4.08
C ARG A 30 6.68 -9.37 2.87
N CYS A 31 6.30 -8.86 1.71
CA CYS A 31 6.19 -9.63 0.47
C CYS A 31 6.70 -8.86 -0.75
N PHE A 32 7.12 -9.57 -1.79
CA PHE A 32 7.49 -9.00 -3.09
C PHE A 32 6.37 -9.25 -4.10
N LEU A 33 5.80 -8.19 -4.65
CA LEU A 33 4.67 -8.26 -5.57
C LEU A 33 5.06 -7.67 -6.92
N LYS A 34 4.91 -8.45 -8.00
CA LYS A 34 5.18 -7.96 -9.36
C LYS A 34 3.94 -7.31 -9.95
N SER A 35 4.08 -6.12 -10.55
CA SER A 35 2.94 -5.40 -11.17
C SER A 35 2.15 -6.26 -12.15
N LYS A 36 2.81 -7.15 -12.90
CA LYS A 36 2.14 -8.03 -13.87
C LYS A 36 1.28 -9.12 -13.26
N TYR A 37 1.53 -9.53 -12.02
CA TYR A 37 0.73 -10.53 -11.32
C TYR A 37 -0.43 -9.86 -10.60
N ILE A 38 -0.15 -8.76 -9.90
CA ILE A 38 -1.21 -7.91 -9.32
C ILE A 38 -2.24 -7.54 -10.38
N ALA A 39 -1.79 -7.08 -11.55
CA ALA A 39 -2.62 -6.73 -12.70
C ALA A 39 -3.61 -7.84 -13.10
N LYS A 40 -3.13 -9.09 -13.16
CA LYS A 40 -3.96 -10.25 -13.52
C LYS A 40 -5.01 -10.54 -12.45
N ASP A 41 -4.66 -10.37 -11.19
CA ASP A 41 -5.55 -10.69 -10.07
C ASP A 41 -6.65 -9.65 -9.88
N VAL A 42 -6.34 -8.37 -10.12
CA VAL A 42 -7.26 -7.24 -9.86
C VAL A 42 -7.89 -6.63 -11.12
N GLY A 43 -7.60 -7.18 -12.31
CA GLY A 43 -8.18 -6.73 -13.57
C GLY A 43 -7.66 -5.37 -14.07
N LEU A 44 -6.45 -4.96 -13.67
CA LEU A 44 -5.80 -3.73 -14.11
C LEU A 44 -4.66 -4.02 -15.08
N SER A 45 -4.19 -3.02 -15.82
CA SER A 45 -2.92 -3.15 -16.55
C SER A 45 -1.72 -3.05 -15.61
N SER A 46 -0.58 -3.64 -16.01
CA SER A 46 0.67 -3.52 -15.24
C SER A 46 1.14 -2.07 -15.07
N LYS A 47 0.78 -1.19 -16.03
CA LYS A 47 1.07 0.24 -15.98
C LYS A 47 0.22 0.94 -14.93
N GLU A 48 -1.10 0.69 -14.93
CA GLU A 48 -2.02 1.25 -13.92
C GLU A 48 -1.65 0.79 -12.51
N VAL A 49 -1.28 -0.47 -12.34
CA VAL A 49 -0.75 -0.97 -11.05
C VAL A 49 0.49 -0.19 -10.66
N GLY A 50 1.45 -0.03 -11.58
CA GLY A 50 2.69 0.70 -11.30
C GLY A 50 2.45 2.14 -10.85
N THR A 51 1.57 2.88 -11.55
CA THR A 51 1.20 4.25 -11.20
C THR A 51 0.53 4.33 -9.84
N ASN A 52 -0.46 3.47 -9.57
CA ASN A 52 -1.19 3.51 -8.31
C ASN A 52 -0.33 3.04 -7.13
N MET A 53 0.55 2.06 -7.32
CA MET A 53 1.49 1.62 -6.27
C MET A 53 2.48 2.73 -5.89
N ALA A 54 2.96 3.51 -6.87
CA ALA A 54 3.80 4.68 -6.60
C ALA A 54 3.03 5.73 -5.78
N ILE A 55 1.80 6.05 -6.16
CA ILE A 55 0.95 6.98 -5.40
C ILE A 55 0.73 6.45 -3.98
N LEU A 56 0.31 5.19 -3.83
CA LEU A 56 0.04 4.57 -2.54
C LEU A 56 1.26 4.57 -1.62
N SER A 57 2.47 4.47 -2.17
CA SER A 57 3.71 4.57 -1.38
C SER A 57 3.87 5.90 -0.64
N GLU A 58 3.26 6.96 -1.16
CA GLU A 58 3.32 8.30 -0.58
C GLU A 58 2.12 8.59 0.33
N ILE A 59 0.93 8.10 -0.02
CA ILE A 59 -0.33 8.53 0.61
C ILE A 59 -1.00 7.49 1.50
N CYS A 60 -0.52 6.24 1.50
CA CYS A 60 -1.11 5.12 2.24
C CYS A 60 -0.21 4.66 3.40
N PRO A 61 -0.34 5.26 4.60
CA PRO A 61 0.50 4.92 5.75
C PRO A 61 0.23 3.52 6.33
N GLU A 62 -0.84 2.84 5.88
CA GLU A 62 -1.12 1.44 6.24
C GLU A 62 -0.06 0.47 5.70
N PHE A 63 0.73 0.88 4.71
CA PHE A 63 1.77 0.07 4.08
C PHE A 63 3.07 0.84 3.93
N LEU A 64 4.20 0.13 4.01
CA LEU A 64 5.46 0.58 3.46
C LEU A 64 5.62 -0.07 2.09
N ILE A 65 5.63 0.74 1.03
CA ILE A 65 5.69 0.29 -0.36
C ILE A 65 6.96 0.85 -0.99
N GLU A 66 7.87 -0.03 -1.39
CA GLU A 66 9.14 0.36 -2.01
C GLU A 66 9.28 -0.29 -3.37
N ARG A 67 9.76 0.49 -4.34
CA ARG A 67 10.08 -0.05 -5.67
C ARG A 67 11.38 -0.87 -5.58
N TYR A 68 11.30 -2.13 -5.99
CA TYR A 68 12.42 -3.07 -5.99
C TYR A 68 12.84 -3.41 -7.44
N SER A 69 14.11 -3.17 -7.80
CA SER A 69 14.60 -3.32 -9.18
C SER A 69 15.58 -4.49 -9.34
N TYR A 70 15.06 -5.67 -9.71
CA TYR A 70 15.88 -6.81 -10.13
C TYR A 70 15.23 -7.63 -11.28
N SER A 71 14.19 -7.13 -11.95
CA SER A 71 13.52 -7.90 -13.01
C SER A 71 12.85 -7.05 -14.10
N ASN A 72 12.53 -7.68 -15.24
CA ASN A 72 11.87 -7.09 -16.43
C ASN A 72 10.50 -6.44 -16.16
N SER A 73 9.94 -6.62 -14.97
CA SER A 73 8.69 -5.98 -14.54
C SER A 73 8.89 -5.33 -13.17
N THR A 74 8.27 -4.17 -12.95
CA THR A 74 8.28 -3.48 -11.65
C THR A 74 7.85 -4.43 -10.54
N THR A 75 8.69 -4.55 -9.52
CA THR A 75 8.42 -5.33 -8.31
C THR A 75 8.31 -4.35 -7.15
N TRP A 76 7.39 -4.61 -6.24
CA TRP A 76 7.12 -3.82 -5.06
C TRP A 76 7.45 -4.66 -3.84
N LEU A 77 8.34 -4.17 -2.99
CA LEU A 77 8.46 -4.67 -1.64
C LEU A 77 7.37 -3.99 -0.81
N VAL A 78 6.48 -4.78 -0.24
CA VAL A 78 5.37 -4.28 0.58
C VAL A 78 5.49 -4.88 1.98
N SER A 79 5.38 -4.05 3.00
CA SER A 79 5.35 -4.45 4.41
C SER A 79 4.19 -3.74 5.13
N PRO A 80 3.70 -4.28 6.26
CA PRO A 80 2.75 -3.55 7.10
C PRO A 80 3.36 -2.19 7.50
N GLY A 81 2.58 -1.12 7.38
CA GLY A 81 2.93 0.16 7.99
C GLY A 81 3.05 -0.03 9.50
N SER A 82 4.20 0.32 10.08
CA SER A 82 4.34 0.20 11.53
C SER A 82 3.33 1.13 12.22
N ILE A 83 2.46 0.59 13.08
CA ILE A 83 1.61 1.36 13.99
C ILE A 83 2.46 2.31 14.89
N GLN A 84 3.76 2.08 15.02
CA GLN A 84 4.70 2.97 15.73
C GLN A 84 4.94 4.34 15.08
N GLY A 85 4.55 4.54 13.81
CA GLY A 85 4.57 5.87 13.18
C GLY A 85 3.41 6.76 13.65
N LEU A 86 2.28 6.16 14.04
CA LEU A 86 1.11 6.87 14.57
C LEU A 86 1.27 7.22 16.05
N GLN A 87 1.92 6.33 16.83
CA GLN A 87 2.21 6.58 18.25
C GLN A 87 3.20 7.76 18.44
N ARG A 88 4.22 7.89 17.57
CA ARG A 88 5.21 8.98 17.66
C ARG A 88 4.67 10.39 17.41
N ARG A 89 3.46 10.55 16.87
CA ARG A 89 2.84 11.88 16.71
C ARG A 89 1.95 12.29 17.88
N MET A 90 1.61 11.37 18.79
CA MET A 90 0.78 11.67 19.96
C MET A 90 1.57 11.77 21.27
N ASP A 91 2.80 11.26 21.32
CA ASP A 91 3.66 11.31 22.51
C ASP A 91 4.76 12.39 22.43
N SER A 92 4.46 13.57 21.85
CA SER A 92 5.34 14.75 21.97
C SER A 92 4.79 15.69 23.04
N PRO A 93 5.17 15.55 24.32
CA PRO A 93 5.15 16.69 25.21
C PRO A 93 6.22 17.64 24.68
N VAL A 94 5.81 18.68 23.95
CA VAL A 94 6.64 19.88 23.86
C VAL A 94 6.75 20.36 25.30
N ALA A 95 7.86 20.00 25.94
CA ALA A 95 8.24 20.52 27.22
C ALA A 95 8.36 22.03 27.05
N ILE A 96 7.36 22.73 27.57
CA ILE A 96 7.52 24.12 27.98
C ILE A 96 8.48 24.06 29.18
N VAL A 97 9.74 24.41 28.94
CA VAL A 97 10.63 25.04 29.91
C VAL A 97 11.48 26.05 29.17
#